data_AF-I6CQP1-F1
#
_entry.id   AF-I6CQP1-F1
#
_cell.length_a   1.000
_cell.length_b   1.000
_cell.length_c   1.000
_cell.angle_alpha   90.00
_cell.angle_beta   90.00
_cell.angle_gamma   90.00
#
_symmetry.space_group_name_H-M   'P 1'
#
loop_
_entity.id
_entity.type
_entity.pdbx_description
1 polymer ?
#
loop_
_entity_poly.entity_id
_entity_poly.type
_entity_poly.pdbx_seq_one_letter_code
_entity_poly.pdbx_strand_id
1 'polypeptide(L)'
;MSIKTIKYFSTIIVAIVAVLAGWWLWNYYMQSPWTRDGKIRAEKVSITPQVSGRIVELNIKDNQLVNAGDLLLTIDKTPFQIAELNAQAQLAKAQSDLAKANNEANRRRHLSQNFISAEELDTANLNVKAMQASVNAAQATLKQTQWQLAQTEIRAPVSGWVTNLTTRIGD
;
A
#
# COMPACT_ATOMS: atom_id res chain seq x y z
N MET A 1 -38.64 69.41 -41.94
CA MET A 1 -39.28 68.12 -41.57
C MET A 1 -40.23 68.42 -40.41
N SER A 2 -41.54 68.12 -40.54
CA SER A 2 -42.55 68.54 -39.56
C SER A 2 -42.26 67.97 -38.16
N ILE A 3 -42.46 68.77 -37.10
CA ILE A 3 -42.28 68.35 -35.69
C ILE A 3 -42.99 67.03 -35.36
N LYS A 4 -44.05 66.68 -36.10
CA LYS A 4 -44.75 65.40 -35.95
C LYS A 4 -43.90 64.20 -36.41
N THR A 5 -43.14 64.28 -37.51
CA THR A 5 -42.32 63.15 -37.99
C THR A 5 -41.10 62.88 -37.10
N ILE A 6 -40.52 63.92 -36.49
CA ILE A 6 -39.44 63.80 -35.49
C ILE A 6 -39.90 63.04 -34.24
N LYS A 7 -41.15 63.25 -33.79
CA LYS A 7 -41.71 62.51 -32.65
C LYS A 7 -41.84 61.01 -32.94
N TYR A 8 -42.34 60.64 -34.13
CA TYR A 8 -42.42 59.22 -34.52
C TYR A 8 -41.04 58.58 -34.64
N PHE A 9 -40.05 59.29 -35.17
CA PHE A 9 -38.67 58.79 -35.29
C PHE A 9 -38.03 58.54 -33.92
N SER A 10 -38.24 59.45 -32.96
CA SER A 10 -37.75 59.28 -31.59
C SER A 10 -38.37 58.07 -30.90
N THR A 11 -39.67 57.83 -31.06
CA THR A 11 -40.34 56.66 -30.47
C THR A 11 -39.82 55.35 -31.08
N ILE A 12 -39.54 55.33 -32.39
CA ILE A 12 -38.97 54.16 -33.07
C ILE A 12 -37.55 53.87 -32.56
N ILE A 13 -36.71 54.90 -32.40
CA ILE A 13 -35.35 54.73 -31.87
C ILE A 13 -35.38 54.15 -30.45
N VAL A 14 -36.23 54.68 -29.57
CA VAL A 14 -36.39 54.16 -28.20
C VAL A 14 -36.88 52.71 -28.21
N ALA A 15 -37.83 52.37 -29.09
CA ALA A 15 -38.30 51.00 -29.24
C ALA A 15 -37.21 50.05 -29.71
N ILE A 16 -36.37 50.46 -30.69
CA ILE A 16 -35.24 49.65 -31.18
C ILE A 16 -34.20 49.43 -30.06
N VAL A 17 -33.86 50.47 -29.30
CA VAL A 17 -32.91 50.34 -28.17
C VAL A 17 -33.46 49.40 -27.10
N ALA A 18 -34.75 49.46 -26.78
CA ALA A 18 -35.38 48.55 -25.82
C ALA A 18 -35.32 47.09 -26.29
N VAL A 19 -35.57 46.84 -27.59
CA VAL A 19 -35.47 45.49 -28.17
C VAL A 19 -34.03 44.98 -28.14
N LEU A 20 -33.05 45.82 -28.49
CA LEU A 20 -31.63 45.44 -28.45
C LEU A 20 -31.14 45.18 -27.02
N ALA A 21 -31.56 46.01 -26.06
CA ALA A 21 -31.25 45.82 -24.64
C ALA A 21 -31.88 44.51 -24.12
N GLY A 22 -33.13 44.22 -24.46
CA GLY A 22 -33.80 42.97 -24.11
C GLY A 22 -33.12 41.75 -24.73
N TRP A 23 -32.72 41.84 -26.01
CA TRP A 23 -31.98 40.78 -26.68
C TRP A 23 -30.59 40.55 -26.06
N TRP A 24 -29.87 41.62 -25.72
CA TRP A 24 -28.58 41.53 -25.03
C TRP A 24 -28.71 40.92 -23.64
N LEU A 25 -29.70 41.36 -22.86
CA LEU A 25 -29.98 40.82 -21.53
C LEU A 25 -30.37 39.33 -21.62
N TRP A 26 -31.24 38.96 -22.56
CA TRP A 26 -31.60 37.58 -22.82
C TRP A 26 -30.39 36.74 -23.19
N ASN A 27 -29.53 37.23 -24.08
CA ASN A 27 -28.33 36.51 -24.48
C ASN A 27 -27.35 36.34 -23.31
N TYR A 28 -27.14 37.40 -22.52
CA TYR A 28 -26.27 37.37 -21.36
C TYR A 28 -26.76 36.40 -20.28
N TYR A 29 -28.06 36.39 -19.97
CA TYR A 29 -28.63 35.55 -18.91
C TYR A 29 -29.01 34.13 -19.35
N MET A 30 -29.49 33.92 -20.58
CA MET A 30 -29.91 32.59 -21.04
C MET A 30 -28.82 31.82 -21.79
N GLN A 31 -27.89 32.47 -22.49
CA GLN A 31 -26.86 31.75 -23.27
C GLN A 31 -25.53 31.55 -22.53
N SER A 32 -25.33 32.16 -21.37
CA SER A 32 -24.18 31.86 -20.52
C SER A 32 -24.48 30.57 -19.73
N PRO A 33 -23.85 29.43 -20.04
CA PRO A 33 -24.07 28.21 -19.27
C PRO A 33 -23.51 28.41 -17.85
N TRP A 34 -24.40 28.64 -16.89
CA TRP A 34 -24.08 28.64 -15.46
C TRP A 34 -24.63 27.35 -14.87
N THR A 35 -23.79 26.59 -14.18
CA THR A 35 -24.22 25.44 -13.40
C THR A 35 -23.78 25.64 -11.96
N ARG A 36 -24.71 25.45 -11.01
CA ARG A 36 -24.37 25.42 -9.58
C ARG A 36 -23.65 24.13 -9.19
N ASP A 37 -23.64 23.15 -10.07
CA ASP A 37 -23.15 21.81 -9.78
C ASP A 37 -21.74 21.61 -10.34
N GLY A 38 -20.76 22.15 -9.61
CA GLY A 38 -19.36 21.74 -9.76
C GLY A 38 -19.10 20.48 -8.93
N LYS A 39 -18.71 19.38 -9.57
CA LYS A 39 -18.26 18.17 -8.87
C LYS A 39 -16.77 17.98 -9.08
N ILE A 40 -16.00 18.07 -8.00
CA ILE A 40 -14.59 17.65 -7.99
C ILE A 40 -14.52 16.16 -7.69
N ARG A 41 -13.66 15.44 -8.41
CA ARG A 41 -13.31 14.06 -8.12
C ARG A 41 -11.85 14.02 -7.68
N ALA A 42 -11.58 13.36 -6.57
CA ALA A 42 -10.24 13.09 -6.08
C ALA A 42 -10.05 11.57 -6.03
N GLU A 43 -8.86 11.13 -6.42
CA GLU A 43 -8.43 9.75 -6.17
C GLU A 43 -8.11 9.62 -4.68
N LYS A 44 -8.71 8.63 -4.02
CA LYS A 44 -8.51 8.38 -2.59
C LYS A 44 -7.89 6.99 -2.43
N VAL A 45 -6.71 6.94 -1.84
CA VAL A 45 -6.03 5.70 -1.48
C VAL A 45 -6.20 5.49 0.02
N SER A 46 -6.91 4.42 0.39
CA SER A 46 -7.02 4.01 1.79
C SER A 46 -5.76 3.24 2.20
N ILE A 47 -5.15 3.64 3.31
CA ILE A 47 -3.96 2.98 3.85
C ILE A 47 -4.41 2.11 5.02
N THR A 48 -4.11 0.82 4.95
CA THR A 48 -4.47 -0.16 5.97
C THR A 48 -3.22 -0.95 6.36
N PRO A 49 -2.91 -1.11 7.66
CA PRO A 49 -1.82 -1.96 8.11
C PRO A 49 -1.95 -3.38 7.56
N GLN A 50 -0.84 -3.94 7.07
CA GLN A 50 -0.80 -5.35 6.65
C GLN A 50 -0.56 -6.31 7.83
N VAL A 51 -0.11 -5.77 8.96
CA VAL A 51 0.11 -6.49 10.22
C VAL A 51 -0.59 -5.77 11.36
N SER A 52 -1.13 -6.53 12.30
CA SER A 52 -1.79 -5.98 13.49
C SER A 52 -0.77 -5.70 14.59
N GLY A 53 -0.90 -4.57 15.27
CA GLY A 53 -0.11 -4.21 16.42
C GLY A 53 -0.43 -2.80 16.88
N ARG A 54 0.08 -2.43 18.06
CA ARG A 54 -0.12 -1.10 18.64
C ARG A 54 0.72 -0.07 17.90
N ILE A 55 0.13 1.09 17.61
CA ILE A 55 0.83 2.24 17.04
C ILE A 55 1.70 2.90 18.11
N VAL A 56 3.01 2.97 17.87
CA VAL A 56 4.00 3.59 18.79
C VAL A 56 4.32 5.01 18.35
N GLU A 57 4.39 5.25 17.05
CA GLU A 57 4.71 6.56 16.49
C GLU A 57 3.74 6.92 15.36
N LEU A 58 3.34 8.19 15.33
CA LEU A 58 2.52 8.79 14.28
C LEU A 58 3.24 10.03 13.76
N ASN A 59 3.84 9.93 12.58
CA ASN A 59 4.77 10.92 12.03
C ASN A 59 4.07 11.91 11.07
N ILE A 60 2.74 11.88 11.04
CA ILE A 60 1.91 12.70 10.16
C ILE A 60 0.84 13.45 10.92
N LYS A 61 0.38 14.54 10.29
CA LYS A 61 -0.76 15.33 10.74
C LYS A 61 -1.84 15.31 9.66
N ASP A 62 -3.08 15.56 10.08
CA ASP A 62 -4.18 15.71 9.13
C ASP A 62 -3.93 16.92 8.22
N ASN A 63 -4.35 16.82 6.96
CA ASN A 63 -4.13 17.82 5.92
C ASN A 63 -2.65 18.16 5.67
N GLN A 64 -1.75 17.19 5.85
CA GLN A 64 -0.33 17.30 5.49
C GLN A 64 -0.07 16.72 4.09
N LEU A 65 0.78 17.40 3.32
CA LEU A 65 1.32 16.86 2.07
C LEU A 65 2.43 15.84 2.40
N VAL A 66 2.32 14.63 1.85
CA VAL A 66 3.32 13.56 1.94
C VAL A 66 3.74 13.12 0.55
N ASN A 67 4.98 12.63 0.44
CA ASN A 67 5.51 12.04 -0.77
C ASN A 67 5.44 10.51 -0.71
N ALA A 68 5.44 9.86 -1.87
CA ALA A 68 5.56 8.41 -1.95
C ALA A 68 6.83 7.93 -1.22
N GLY A 69 6.68 6.96 -0.33
CA GLY A 69 7.74 6.40 0.50
C GLY A 69 7.90 7.02 1.89
N ASP A 70 7.24 8.17 2.16
CA ASP A 70 7.29 8.82 3.47
C ASP A 70 6.71 7.91 4.56
N LEU A 71 7.39 7.85 5.72
CA LEU A 71 6.94 7.08 6.88
C LEU A 71 5.75 7.80 7.52
N LEU A 72 4.61 7.11 7.58
CA LEU A 72 3.37 7.66 8.11
C LEU A 72 3.20 7.32 9.59
N LEU A 73 3.32 6.04 9.92
CA LEU A 73 3.22 5.54 11.28
C LEU A 73 4.08 4.29 11.48
N THR A 74 4.42 4.04 12.74
CA THR A 74 5.23 2.90 13.16
C THR A 74 4.45 2.06 14.17
N ILE A 75 4.33 0.77 13.87
CA ILE A 75 3.79 -0.25 14.77
C ILE A 75 4.91 -0.76 15.69
N ASP A 76 4.57 -1.16 16.91
CA ASP A 76 5.50 -1.76 17.87
C ASP A 76 6.26 -2.95 17.25
N LYS A 77 7.56 -2.76 17.03
CA LYS A 77 8.44 -3.73 16.38
C LYS A 77 8.86 -4.87 17.29
N THR A 78 8.75 -4.69 18.61
CA THR A 78 9.28 -5.60 19.63
C THR A 78 8.81 -7.05 19.43
N PRO A 79 7.51 -7.36 19.30
CA PRO A 79 7.06 -8.74 19.08
C PRO A 79 7.55 -9.33 17.75
N PHE A 80 7.66 -8.51 16.70
CA PHE A 80 8.13 -8.94 15.38
C PHE A 80 9.64 -9.22 15.35
N GLN A 81 10.44 -8.42 16.06
CA GLN A 81 11.87 -8.66 16.22
C GLN A 81 12.13 -9.95 17.02
N ILE A 82 11.36 -10.20 18.08
CA ILE A 82 11.44 -11.45 18.83
C ILE A 82 11.05 -12.64 17.94
N ALA A 83 9.99 -12.51 17.14
CA ALA A 83 9.59 -13.54 16.19
C ALA A 83 10.66 -13.81 15.13
N GLU A 84 11.32 -12.79 14.61
CA GLU A 84 12.45 -12.93 13.69
C GLU A 84 13.62 -13.70 14.35
N LEU A 85 14.02 -13.30 15.56
CA LEU A 85 15.09 -13.99 16.31
C LEU A 85 14.77 -15.46 16.56
N ASN A 86 13.52 -15.77 16.92
CA ASN A 86 13.06 -17.15 17.08
C ASN A 86 13.12 -17.94 15.77
N ALA A 87 12.72 -17.34 14.64
CA ALA A 87 12.80 -17.98 13.32
C ALA A 87 14.26 -18.20 12.88
N GLN A 88 15.16 -17.25 13.17
CA GLN A 88 16.60 -17.40 12.92
C GLN A 88 17.18 -18.58 13.72
N ALA A 89 16.83 -18.70 15.01
CA ALA A 89 17.26 -19.81 15.85
C ALA A 89 16.73 -21.17 15.34
N GLN A 90 15.48 -21.22 14.88
CA GLN A 90 14.90 -22.43 14.29
C GLN A 90 15.60 -22.82 12.98
N LEU A 91 15.96 -21.85 12.14
CA LEU A 91 16.75 -22.10 10.93
C LEU A 91 18.13 -22.66 11.27
N ALA A 92 18.83 -22.07 12.24
CA ALA A 92 20.14 -22.55 12.69
C ALA A 92 20.07 -23.98 13.24
N LYS A 93 19.02 -24.30 13.99
CA LYS A 93 18.75 -25.67 14.45
C LYS A 93 18.54 -26.63 13.27
N ALA A 94 17.67 -26.28 12.31
CA ALA A 94 17.40 -27.12 11.15
C ALA A 94 18.65 -27.36 10.29
N GLN A 95 19.50 -26.33 10.13
CA GLN A 95 20.79 -26.44 9.44
C GLN A 95 21.74 -27.39 10.16
N SER A 96 21.78 -27.35 11.49
CA SER A 96 22.57 -28.27 12.31
C SER A 96 22.07 -29.71 12.19
N ASP A 97 20.75 -29.92 12.20
CA ASP A 97 20.12 -31.23 12.03
C ASP A 97 20.41 -31.80 10.62
N LEU A 98 20.39 -30.96 9.57
CA LEU A 98 20.80 -31.32 8.22
C LEU A 98 22.30 -31.68 8.15
N ALA A 99 23.18 -30.89 8.77
CA ALA A 99 24.61 -31.19 8.81
C ALA A 99 24.89 -32.54 9.49
N LYS A 100 24.18 -32.84 10.59
CA LYS A 100 24.24 -34.14 11.25
C LYS A 100 23.78 -35.27 10.32
N ALA A 101 22.65 -35.11 9.63
CA ALA A 101 22.15 -36.11 8.70
C ALA A 101 23.10 -36.33 7.50
N ASN A 102 23.72 -35.27 6.99
CA ASN A 102 24.72 -35.36 5.93
C ASN A 102 25.97 -36.13 6.38
N ASN A 103 26.47 -35.84 7.58
CA ASN A 103 27.62 -36.56 8.15
C ASN A 103 27.29 -38.05 8.36
N GLU A 104 26.08 -38.37 8.82
CA GLU A 104 25.61 -39.77 8.94
C GLU A 104 25.59 -40.48 7.58
N ALA A 105 24.97 -39.88 6.57
CA ALA A 105 24.89 -40.44 5.23
C ALA A 105 26.28 -40.62 4.62
N ASN A 106 27.16 -39.63 4.79
CA ASN A 106 28.54 -39.71 4.30
C ASN A 106 29.33 -40.82 4.99
N ARG A 107 29.20 -40.97 6.32
CA ARG A 107 29.86 -42.07 7.04
C ARG A 107 29.39 -43.43 6.53
N ARG A 108 28.08 -43.60 6.34
CA ARG A 108 27.46 -44.83 5.81
C ARG A 108 27.94 -45.18 4.40
N ARG A 109 28.13 -44.19 3.53
CA ARG A 109 28.68 -44.38 2.18
C ARG A 109 30.13 -44.88 2.15
N HIS A 110 30.92 -44.57 3.18
CA HIS A 110 32.34 -44.97 3.26
C HIS A 110 32.55 -46.29 4.02
N LEU A 111 31.50 -46.89 4.59
CA LEU A 111 31.56 -48.24 5.14
C LEU A 111 31.57 -49.26 4.00
N SER A 112 32.41 -50.30 4.11
CA SER A 112 32.48 -51.37 3.10
C SER A 112 31.11 -52.03 2.90
N GLN A 113 30.74 -52.34 1.65
CA GLN A 113 29.44 -52.95 1.27
C GLN A 113 29.09 -54.23 2.04
N ASN A 114 30.06 -54.87 2.70
CA ASN A 114 29.83 -56.06 3.53
C ASN A 114 29.19 -55.74 4.89
N PHE A 115 29.09 -54.47 5.29
CA PHE A 115 28.63 -54.06 6.62
C PHE A 115 27.35 -53.20 6.62
N ILE A 116 26.86 -52.77 5.46
CA ILE A 116 25.66 -51.93 5.35
C ILE A 116 24.78 -52.39 4.20
N SER A 117 23.46 -52.46 4.43
CA SER A 117 22.51 -52.80 3.39
C SER A 117 22.23 -51.60 2.45
N ALA A 118 21.81 -51.88 1.22
CA ALA A 118 21.37 -50.83 0.30
C ALA A 118 20.18 -50.03 0.85
N GLU A 119 19.31 -50.67 1.63
CA GLU A 119 18.16 -50.06 2.30
C GLU A 119 18.57 -49.06 3.39
N GLU A 120 19.60 -49.37 4.18
CA GLU A 120 20.09 -48.47 5.24
C GLU A 120 20.74 -47.21 4.66
N LEU A 121 21.38 -47.34 3.49
CA LEU A 121 21.95 -46.21 2.76
C LEU A 121 20.85 -45.34 2.14
N ASP A 122 19.80 -45.95 1.57
CA ASP A 122 18.68 -45.21 1.02
C ASP A 122 17.90 -44.49 2.13
N THR A 123 17.67 -45.14 3.28
CA THR A 123 17.07 -44.52 4.47
C THR A 123 17.86 -43.30 4.94
N ALA A 124 19.20 -43.37 4.94
CA ALA A 124 20.04 -42.24 5.30
C ALA A 124 19.94 -41.08 4.28
N ASN A 125 19.87 -41.39 2.98
CA ASN A 125 19.66 -40.39 1.93
C ASN A 125 18.27 -39.74 2.03
N LEU A 126 17.23 -40.52 2.32
CA LEU A 126 15.88 -40.01 2.55
C LEU A 126 15.84 -39.10 3.78
N ASN A 127 16.56 -39.44 4.85
CA ASN A 127 16.68 -38.58 6.02
C ASN A 127 17.35 -37.23 5.70
N VAL A 128 18.41 -37.22 4.88
CA VAL A 128 19.01 -35.96 4.39
C VAL A 128 17.99 -35.12 3.64
N LYS A 129 17.22 -35.73 2.72
CA LYS A 129 16.16 -35.02 1.99
C LYS A 129 15.09 -34.45 2.93
N ALA A 130 14.70 -35.19 3.97
CA ALA A 130 13.75 -34.74 4.97
C ALA A 130 14.30 -33.54 5.78
N MET A 131 15.56 -33.59 6.22
CA MET A 131 16.18 -32.47 6.93
C MET A 131 16.38 -31.25 6.03
N GLN A 132 16.68 -31.46 4.74
CA GLN A 132 16.74 -30.37 3.77
C GLN A 132 15.38 -29.69 3.60
N ALA A 133 14.29 -30.45 3.55
CA ALA A 133 12.94 -29.90 3.54
C ALA A 133 12.63 -29.11 4.82
N SER A 134 13.13 -29.58 5.97
CA SER A 134 13.00 -28.85 7.25
C SER A 134 13.75 -27.50 7.22
N VAL A 135 14.96 -27.45 6.67
CA VAL A 135 15.71 -26.19 6.46
C VAL A 135 14.93 -25.24 5.55
N ASN A 136 14.39 -25.74 4.44
CA ASN A 136 13.62 -24.92 3.49
C ASN A 136 12.37 -24.34 4.16
N ALA A 137 11.67 -25.14 4.99
CA ALA A 137 10.52 -24.68 5.76
C ALA A 137 10.91 -23.60 6.79
N ALA A 138 11.99 -23.81 7.55
CA ALA A 138 12.47 -22.83 8.51
C ALA A 138 12.92 -21.52 7.83
N GLN A 139 13.52 -21.61 6.64
CA GLN A 139 13.90 -20.44 5.85
C GLN A 139 12.67 -19.67 5.33
N ALA A 140 11.60 -20.37 4.94
CA ALA A 140 10.35 -19.73 4.54
C ALA A 140 9.72 -18.98 5.73
N THR A 141 9.72 -19.59 6.92
CA THR A 141 9.26 -18.94 8.16
C THR A 141 10.09 -17.70 8.50
N LEU A 142 11.41 -17.77 8.37
CA LEU A 142 12.28 -16.60 8.57
C LEU A 142 11.91 -15.46 7.61
N LYS A 143 11.77 -15.75 6.30
CA LYS A 143 11.36 -14.73 5.32
C LYS A 143 9.99 -14.12 5.64
N GLN A 144 9.05 -14.93 6.13
CA GLN A 144 7.73 -14.44 6.53
C GLN A 144 7.83 -13.46 7.72
N THR A 145 8.60 -13.81 8.75
CA THR A 145 8.78 -12.92 9.93
C THR A 145 9.51 -11.64 9.58
N GLN A 146 10.51 -11.70 8.67
CA GLN A 146 11.20 -10.53 8.14
C GLN A 146 10.27 -9.61 7.35
N TRP A 147 9.40 -10.17 6.52
CA TRP A 147 8.38 -9.40 5.82
C TRP A 147 7.42 -8.72 6.79
N GLN A 148 6.94 -9.44 7.81
CA GLN A 148 6.07 -8.86 8.85
C GLN A 148 6.76 -7.71 9.60
N LEU A 149 8.04 -7.88 9.96
CA LEU A 149 8.82 -6.81 10.58
C LEU A 149 8.94 -5.59 9.65
N ALA A 150 9.16 -5.79 8.36
CA ALA A 150 9.19 -4.69 7.39
C ALA A 150 7.83 -3.98 7.28
N GLN A 151 6.72 -4.70 7.43
CA GLN A 151 5.36 -4.11 7.42
C GLN A 151 4.99 -3.35 8.71
N THR A 152 5.86 -3.33 9.73
CA THR A 152 5.65 -2.48 10.91
C THR A 152 5.81 -0.98 10.61
N GLU A 153 6.53 -0.66 9.54
CA GLU A 153 6.69 0.71 9.04
C GLU A 153 5.72 0.97 7.90
N ILE A 154 4.66 1.73 8.16
CA ILE A 154 3.67 2.05 7.14
C ILE A 154 4.12 3.29 6.39
N ARG A 155 4.33 3.15 5.08
CA ARG A 155 4.77 4.22 4.19
C ARG A 155 3.68 4.63 3.21
N ALA A 156 3.74 5.87 2.75
CA ALA A 156 2.84 6.37 1.71
C ALA A 156 3.09 5.64 0.38
N PRO A 157 2.06 5.01 -0.23
CA PRO A 157 2.21 4.38 -1.55
C PRO A 157 2.27 5.41 -2.68
N VAL A 158 1.69 6.59 -2.49
CA VAL A 158 1.60 7.68 -3.47
C VAL A 158 1.82 9.02 -2.79
N SER A 159 2.27 10.02 -3.54
CA SER A 159 2.34 11.41 -3.06
C SER A 159 0.95 12.03 -3.06
N GLY A 160 0.58 12.73 -1.99
CA GLY A 160 -0.75 13.33 -1.86
C GLY A 160 -0.99 13.99 -0.51
N TRP A 161 -2.21 14.44 -0.31
CA TRP A 161 -2.64 15.03 0.95
C TRP A 161 -3.25 13.96 1.85
N VAL A 162 -2.80 13.89 3.09
CA VAL A 162 -3.42 13.07 4.12
C VAL A 162 -4.74 13.71 4.52
N THR A 163 -5.83 12.93 4.48
CA THR A 163 -7.16 13.38 4.90
C THR A 163 -7.81 12.31 5.77
N ASN A 164 -8.65 12.72 6.72
CA ASN A 164 -9.37 11.82 7.62
C ASN A 164 -8.45 10.95 8.49
N LEU A 165 -7.42 11.54 9.09
CA LEU A 165 -6.58 10.85 10.06
C LEU A 165 -7.33 10.60 11.37
N THR A 166 -7.87 9.39 11.54
CA THR A 166 -8.63 9.01 12.76
C THR A 166 -7.78 8.28 13.80
N THR A 167 -6.64 7.71 13.42
CA THR A 167 -5.78 6.88 14.27
C THR A 167 -4.98 7.72 15.26
N ARG A 168 -4.76 7.19 16.45
CA ARG A 168 -3.95 7.81 17.51
C ARG A 168 -2.83 6.88 17.98
N ILE A 169 -1.80 7.46 18.59
CA ILE A 169 -0.76 6.68 19.25
C ILE A 169 -1.41 5.87 20.38
N GLY A 170 -1.14 4.57 20.39
CA GLY A 170 -1.71 3.63 21.36
C GLY A 170 -2.94 2.84 20.90
N ASP A 171 -3.56 3.20 19.76
CA ASP A 171 -4.51 2.33 19.06
C ASP A 171 -3.81 1.08 18.52
#